data_AF-A0A246BNW4-F1
#
_entry.id   AF-A0A246BNW4-F1
#
_cell.length_a   1.000
_cell.length_b   1.000
_cell.length_c   1.000
_cell.angle_alpha   90.00
_cell.angle_beta   90.00
_cell.angle_gamma   90.00
#
_symmetry.space_group_name_H-M   'P 1'
#
loop_
_entity.id
_entity.type
_entity.pdbx_description
1 polymer ?
#
loop_
_entity_poly.entity_id
_entity_poly.type
_entity_poly.pdbx_seq_one_letter_code
_entity_poly.pdbx_strand_id
1 'polypeptide(L)'
;MTSNADTPITPDDRARLDPVFMQVILDAQAQAQQTQPAQSGNLAAMFHRETVTDALQGCAMLIAGWNQGRVDEAGLTRAAKALRALDLTDLAGRLENLRNIAAPQD
;
A
#
# COMPACT_ATOMS: atom_id res chain seq x y z
N MET A 1 -3.92 -22.07 -2.72
CA MET A 1 -3.67 -21.29 -3.95
C MET A 1 -4.63 -20.11 -3.93
N THR A 2 -4.26 -19.02 -3.25
CA THR A 2 -5.05 -17.78 -3.24
C THR A 2 -4.58 -16.93 -4.41
N SER A 3 -5.50 -16.51 -5.26
CA SER A 3 -5.27 -15.90 -6.56
C SER A 3 -4.39 -14.65 -6.48
N ASN A 4 -3.19 -14.71 -7.07
CA ASN A 4 -2.28 -13.58 -7.35
C ASN A 4 -2.75 -12.77 -8.56
N ALA A 5 -4.05 -12.51 -8.69
CA ALA A 5 -4.61 -11.80 -9.83
C ALA A 5 -4.94 -10.37 -9.42
N ASP A 6 -4.44 -9.39 -10.19
CA ASP A 6 -4.80 -7.99 -10.01
C ASP A 6 -6.33 -7.81 -10.04
N THR A 7 -6.85 -6.97 -9.15
CA THR A 7 -8.30 -6.73 -9.08
C THR A 7 -8.67 -5.60 -10.06
N PRO A 8 -9.52 -5.82 -11.07
CA PRO A 8 -9.91 -4.77 -12.01
C PRO A 8 -10.74 -3.68 -11.32
N ILE A 9 -10.61 -2.43 -11.78
CA ILE A 9 -11.33 -1.26 -11.27
C ILE A 9 -12.13 -0.65 -12.42
N THR A 10 -13.43 -0.43 -12.21
CA THR A 10 -14.30 0.18 -13.22
C THR A 10 -14.17 1.71 -13.24
N PRO A 11 -14.63 2.40 -14.30
CA PRO A 11 -14.69 3.86 -14.31
C PRO A 11 -15.55 4.45 -13.16
N ASP A 12 -16.63 3.78 -12.78
CA ASP A 12 -17.50 4.22 -11.67
C ASP A 12 -16.79 4.06 -10.32
N ASP A 13 -16.01 3.00 -10.15
CA ASP A 13 -15.13 2.84 -8.98
C ASP A 13 -14.09 3.94 -8.92
N ARG A 14 -13.45 4.29 -10.04
CA ARG A 14 -12.50 5.41 -10.10
C ARG A 14 -13.15 6.72 -9.66
N ALA A 15 -14.34 7.04 -10.18
CA ALA A 15 -15.05 8.27 -9.81
C ALA A 15 -15.37 8.35 -8.31
N ARG A 16 -15.72 7.21 -7.69
CA ARG A 16 -16.07 7.11 -6.28
C ARG A 16 -14.86 7.02 -5.35
N LEU A 17 -13.81 6.32 -5.76
CA LEU A 17 -12.72 5.88 -4.88
C LEU A 17 -11.41 6.63 -5.09
N ASP A 18 -11.22 7.37 -6.18
CA ASP A 18 -9.98 8.14 -6.41
C ASP A 18 -9.59 9.03 -5.20
N PRO A 19 -10.50 9.79 -4.57
CA PRO A 19 -10.15 10.58 -3.39
C PRO A 19 -9.72 9.73 -2.20
N VAL A 20 -10.40 8.60 -1.97
CA VAL A 20 -10.13 7.69 -0.85
C VAL A 20 -8.80 6.97 -1.07
N PHE A 21 -8.57 6.47 -2.28
CA PHE A 21 -7.33 5.83 -2.68
C PHE A 21 -6.15 6.78 -2.50
N MET A 22 -6.24 7.99 -3.04
CA MET A 22 -5.16 8.98 -2.93
C MET A 22 -4.89 9.36 -1.47
N GLN A 23 -5.93 9.55 -0.66
CA GLN A 23 -5.76 9.85 0.77
C GLN A 23 -5.01 8.72 1.49
N VAL A 24 -5.42 7.46 1.30
CA VAL A 24 -4.78 6.30 1.95
C VAL A 24 -3.32 6.16 1.51
N ILE A 25 -3.02 6.37 0.22
CA ILE A 25 -1.65 6.30 -0.30
C ILE A 25 -0.77 7.41 0.29
N LEU A 26 -1.27 8.65 0.32
CA LEU A 26 -0.53 9.78 0.87
C LEU A 26 -0.28 9.61 2.38
N ASP A 27 -1.28 9.13 3.12
CA ASP A 27 -1.14 8.83 4.55
C ASP A 27 -0.09 7.73 4.79
N ALA A 28 -0.12 6.66 3.99
CA ALA A 28 0.86 5.58 4.10
C ALA A 28 2.29 6.07 3.81
N GLN A 29 2.47 6.87 2.76
CA GLN A 29 3.77 7.45 2.42
C GLN A 29 4.28 8.40 3.49
N ALA A 30 3.41 9.28 4.01
CA ALA A 30 3.77 10.25 5.04
C ALA A 30 4.16 9.56 6.35
N GLN A 31 3.35 8.60 6.83
CA GLN A 31 3.62 7.90 8.09
C GLN A 31 4.86 7.01 7.97
N ALA A 32 5.05 6.30 6.86
CA ALA A 32 6.26 5.48 6.65
C ALA A 32 7.54 6.32 6.77
N GLN A 33 7.56 7.52 6.18
CA GLN A 33 8.71 8.44 6.24
C GLN A 33 8.96 9.04 7.62
N GLN A 34 7.95 9.09 8.49
CA GLN A 34 8.06 9.62 9.85
C GLN A 34 8.51 8.56 10.87
N THR A 35 8.54 7.29 10.50
CA THR A 35 8.95 6.20 11.39
C THR A 35 10.44 6.25 11.71
N GLN A 36 10.81 5.70 12.86
CA GLN A 36 12.19 5.59 13.32
C GLN A 36 12.60 4.11 13.46
N PRO A 37 13.90 3.79 13.36
CA PRO A 37 14.39 2.44 13.59
C PRO A 37 14.02 1.96 15.00
N ALA A 38 13.47 0.75 15.12
CA ALA A 38 13.10 0.16 16.41
C ALA A 38 14.30 -0.09 17.34
N GLN A 39 15.49 -0.25 16.75
CA GLN A 39 16.74 -0.46 17.47
C GLN A 39 17.76 0.59 17.06
N SER A 40 18.60 0.99 18.01
CA SER A 40 19.74 1.87 17.75
C SER A 40 20.85 1.12 16.99
N GLY A 41 21.53 1.82 16.07
CA GLY A 41 22.74 1.32 15.41
C GLY A 41 22.67 1.41 13.89
N ASN A 42 23.84 1.37 13.24
CA ASN A 42 23.94 1.59 11.79
C ASN A 42 23.20 0.51 10.97
N LEU A 43 23.26 -0.75 11.41
CA LEU A 43 22.58 -1.86 10.71
C LEU A 43 21.06 -1.74 10.82
N ALA A 44 20.53 -1.43 12.00
CA ALA A 44 19.11 -1.21 12.21
C ALA A 44 18.59 -0.02 11.38
N ALA A 45 19.37 1.07 11.30
CA ALA A 45 19.06 2.20 10.44
C ALA A 45 19.05 1.85 8.94
N MET A 46 19.94 0.94 8.50
CA MET A 46 19.97 0.47 7.12
C MET A 46 18.72 -0.37 6.78
N PHE A 47 18.38 -1.36 7.60
CA PHE A 47 17.17 -2.17 7.41
C PHE A 47 15.89 -1.32 7.49
N HIS A 48 15.87 -0.33 8.39
CA HIS A 48 14.77 0.63 8.48
C HIS A 48 14.58 1.38 7.16
N ARG A 49 15.66 1.95 6.61
CA ARG A 49 15.62 2.67 5.32
C ARG A 49 15.18 1.78 4.16
N GLU A 50 15.63 0.53 4.14
CA GLU A 50 15.19 -0.46 3.14
C GLU A 50 13.68 -0.72 3.27
N THR A 51 13.19 -0.92 4.51
CA THR A 51 11.77 -1.14 4.79
C THR A 51 10.91 0.06 4.40
N VAL A 52 11.36 1.29 4.70
CA VAL A 52 10.69 2.53 4.23
C VAL A 52 10.68 2.60 2.71
N THR A 53 11.79 2.25 2.05
CA THR A 53 11.89 2.23 0.58
C THR A 53 10.90 1.22 -0.02
N ASP A 54 10.78 0.02 0.55
CA ASP A 54 9.82 -1.00 0.12
C ASP A 54 8.37 -0.50 0.24
N ALA A 55 8.03 0.19 1.35
CA ALA A 55 6.71 0.78 1.53
C ALA A 55 6.40 1.82 0.44
N LEU A 56 7.36 2.72 0.16
CA LEU A 56 7.19 3.77 -0.86
C LEU A 56 7.11 3.20 -2.28
N GLN A 57 7.94 2.20 -2.61
CA GLN A 57 7.88 1.51 -3.90
C GLN A 57 6.56 0.76 -4.08
N GLY A 58 6.06 0.08 -3.03
CA GLY A 58 4.74 -0.55 -3.06
C GLY A 58 3.61 0.46 -3.30
N CYS A 59 3.66 1.63 -2.67
CA CYS A 59 2.72 2.73 -2.93
C CYS A 59 2.80 3.23 -4.38
N ALA A 60 3.99 3.36 -4.95
CA ALA A 60 4.16 3.77 -6.34
C ALA A 60 3.58 2.73 -7.33
N MET A 61 3.77 1.43 -7.06
CA MET A 61 3.16 0.36 -7.84
C MET A 61 1.64 0.40 -7.77
N LEU A 62 1.08 0.63 -6.58
CA LEU A 62 -0.36 0.79 -6.40
C LEU A 62 -0.91 1.95 -7.23
N ILE A 63 -0.26 3.13 -7.23
CA ILE A 63 -0.66 4.26 -8.07
C ILE A 63 -0.60 3.88 -9.56
N ALA A 64 0.46 3.20 -9.99
CA ALA A 64 0.63 2.78 -11.38
C ALA A 64 -0.48 1.79 -11.81
N GLY A 65 -0.79 0.80 -10.98
CA GLY A 65 -1.91 -0.12 -11.20
C GLY A 65 -3.24 0.62 -11.24
N TRP A 66 -3.48 1.51 -10.28
CA TRP A 66 -4.73 2.26 -10.17
C TRP A 66 -4.99 3.11 -11.41
N ASN A 67 -3.95 3.78 -11.92
CA ASN A 67 -3.99 4.52 -13.18
C ASN A 67 -4.24 3.63 -14.40
N GLN A 68 -3.85 2.36 -14.35
CA GLN A 68 -4.14 1.34 -15.36
C GLN A 68 -5.49 0.63 -15.14
N GLY A 69 -6.30 1.08 -14.17
CA GLY A 69 -7.61 0.51 -13.90
C GLY A 69 -7.56 -0.83 -13.15
N ARG A 70 -6.57 -1.04 -12.28
CA ARG A 70 -6.48 -2.23 -11.43
C ARG A 70 -5.83 -1.97 -10.08
N VAL A 71 -6.13 -2.78 -9.09
CA VAL A 71 -5.33 -2.89 -7.86
C VAL A 71 -4.15 -3.81 -8.17
N ASP A 72 -2.94 -3.27 -8.13
CA ASP A 72 -1.70 -4.04 -8.33
C ASP A 72 -1.41 -4.88 -7.07
N GLU A 73 -1.62 -6.20 -7.14
CA GLU A 73 -1.52 -7.08 -5.96
C GLU A 73 -0.07 -7.21 -5.45
N ALA A 74 0.92 -7.11 -6.34
CA ALA A 74 2.32 -7.15 -5.97
C ALA A 74 2.73 -5.89 -5.18
N GLY A 75 2.29 -4.73 -5.64
CA GLY A 75 2.43 -3.43 -4.98
C GLY A 75 1.70 -3.41 -3.65
N LEU A 76 0.48 -3.94 -3.61
CA LEU A 76 -0.33 -4.08 -2.40
C LEU A 76 0.37 -4.93 -1.34
N THR A 77 0.79 -6.13 -1.72
CA THR A 77 1.47 -7.08 -0.83
C THR A 77 2.78 -6.49 -0.31
N ARG A 78 3.57 -5.86 -1.18
CA ARG A 78 4.82 -5.19 -0.80
C ARG A 78 4.57 -4.07 0.20
N ALA A 79 3.65 -3.15 -0.11
CA ALA A 79 3.33 -2.02 0.76
C ALA A 79 2.79 -2.48 2.12
N ALA A 80 1.80 -3.37 2.14
CA ALA A 80 1.19 -3.84 3.37
C ALA A 80 2.17 -4.61 4.27
N LYS A 81 3.07 -5.41 3.68
CA LYS A 81 4.14 -6.09 4.43
C LYS A 81 5.12 -5.09 5.05
N ALA A 82 5.59 -4.12 4.28
CA ALA A 82 6.53 -3.12 4.76
C ALA A 82 5.92 -2.23 5.86
N LEU A 83 4.66 -1.80 5.69
CA LEU A 83 3.96 -1.02 6.71
C LEU A 83 3.82 -1.77 8.04
N ARG A 84 3.52 -3.07 8.02
CA ARG A 84 3.51 -3.88 9.26
C ARG A 84 4.89 -3.97 9.91
N ALA A 85 5.94 -4.07 9.12
CA ALA A 85 7.32 -4.07 9.65
C ALA A 85 7.71 -2.71 10.26
N LEU A 86 7.03 -1.63 9.87
CA LEU A 86 7.15 -0.29 10.46
C LEU A 86 6.15 -0.03 11.61
N ASP A 87 5.44 -1.06 12.08
CA ASP A 87 4.38 -0.98 13.10
C ASP A 87 3.14 -0.14 12.68
N LEU A 88 2.96 0.08 11.37
CA LEU A 88 1.83 0.80 10.79
C LEU A 88 0.71 -0.15 10.37
N THR A 89 0.29 -1.02 11.28
CA THR A 89 -0.64 -2.13 11.01
C THR A 89 -2.01 -1.65 10.50
N ASP A 90 -2.52 -0.54 11.04
CA ASP A 90 -3.81 0.03 10.61
C ASP A 90 -3.77 0.52 9.15
N LEU A 91 -2.66 1.15 8.74
CA LEU A 91 -2.47 1.57 7.36
C LEU A 91 -2.33 0.38 6.41
N ALA A 92 -1.63 -0.68 6.84
CA ALA A 92 -1.55 -1.92 6.08
C ALA A 92 -2.96 -2.52 5.84
N GLY A 93 -3.80 -2.56 6.87
CA GLY A 93 -5.19 -3.03 6.74
C GLY A 93 -6.04 -2.16 5.82
N ARG A 94 -5.88 -0.83 5.87
CA ARG A 94 -6.56 0.09 4.95
C ARG A 94 -6.18 -0.14 3.49
N LEU A 95 -4.89 -0.34 3.21
CA LEU A 95 -4.44 -0.68 1.86
C LEU A 95 -5.02 -2.02 1.40
N GLU A 96 -5.00 -3.04 2.26
CA GLU A 96 -5.52 -4.35 1.89
C GLU A 96 -7.01 -4.34 1.62
N ASN A 97 -7.77 -3.48 2.29
CA ASN A 97 -9.17 -3.28 2.01
C ASN A 97 -9.46 -2.70 0.62
N LEU A 98 -8.48 -2.09 -0.06
CA LEU A 98 -8.63 -1.60 -1.45
C LEU A 98 -9.09 -2.71 -2.41
N ARG A 99 -8.64 -3.96 -2.19
CA ARG A 99 -9.05 -5.12 -3.00
C ARG A 99 -10.54 -5.46 -2.85
N ASN A 100 -11.12 -5.12 -1.70
CA ASN A 100 -12.51 -5.43 -1.37
C ASN A 100 -13.49 -4.37 -1.92
N ILE A 101 -13.00 -3.17 -2.23
CA ILE A 101 -13.84 -2.05 -2.67
C ILE A 101 -14.14 -2.10 -4.18
N ALA A 102 -13.34 -2.87 -4.93
CA ALA A 102 -13.50 -3.15 -6.36
C ALA A 102 -14.26 -4.46 -6.63
N ALA A 103 -14.66 -5.20 -5.59
CA ALA A 103 -15.53 -6.36 -5.75
C ALA A 103 -16.97 -5.88 -6.04
N PRO A 104 -17.71 -6.54 -6.95
CA PRO A 104 -19.11 -6.22 -7.20
C PRO A 104 -19.87 -6.28 -5.87
N GLN A 105 -20.50 -5.17 -5.50
CA GLN A 105 -21.48 -5.13 -4.43
C GLN A 105 -22.76 -5.71 -5.05
N ASP A 106 -23.13 -6.93 -4.70
CA ASP A 106 -24.45 -7.50 -5.01
C ASP A 106 -25.59 -6.64 -4.43
#